data_AF-A0A838UVA5-F1
#
_entry.id   AF-A0A838UVA5-F1
#
_cell.length_a   1.000
_cell.length_b   1.000
_cell.length_c   1.000
_cell.angle_alpha   90.00
_cell.angle_beta   90.00
_cell.angle_gamma   90.00
#
_symmetry.space_group_name_H-M   'P 1'
#
loop_
_entity.id
_entity.type
_entity.pdbx_description
1 polymer ?
#
loop_
_entity_poly.entity_id
_entity_poly.type
_entity_poly.pdbx_seq_one_letter_code
_entity_poly.pdbx_strand_id
1 'polypeptide(L)'
;VPPDDPRSNYGAARDALLAHVAIPEANVHRMHGELPIDVAAERYVEEITRTFGLEMGALPRFDLLWLGLGPDGHICSLFPGDPQVDMLDQLVVGVQHSTGPGPYVDRISLTLASVNAAKVIVFLINGAGKAGIAARALEEQPTSPDDRLPSQRVQPIEGQMIWMLDMAAAGDLHL
;
A
#
# COMPACT_ATOMS: atom_id res chain seq x y z
N VAL A 1 4.08 14.37 2.67
CA VAL A 1 4.26 15.37 3.75
C VAL A 1 5.58 15.15 4.50
N PRO A 2 6.11 16.18 5.20
CA PRO A 2 7.30 16.04 6.05
C PRO A 2 7.19 14.98 7.16
N PRO A 3 8.33 14.46 7.68
CA PRO A 3 8.35 13.41 8.71
C PRO A 3 7.61 13.73 10.01
N ASP A 4 7.57 15.00 10.40
CA ASP A 4 6.93 15.53 11.61
C ASP A 4 5.47 15.95 11.39
N ASP A 5 4.96 15.90 10.16
CA ASP A 5 3.55 16.12 9.87
C ASP A 5 2.72 14.97 10.49
N PRO A 6 1.61 15.25 11.20
CA PRO A 6 0.73 14.23 11.78
C PRO A 6 0.18 13.20 10.79
N ARG A 7 0.20 13.50 9.49
CA ARG A 7 -0.25 12.60 8.41
C ARG A 7 0.87 11.71 7.86
N SER A 8 2.09 11.81 8.39
CA SER A 8 3.24 11.03 7.94
C SER A 8 3.17 9.59 8.42
N ASN A 9 3.12 8.64 7.49
CA ASN A 9 3.23 7.20 7.81
C ASN A 9 4.56 6.88 8.50
N TYR A 10 5.66 7.51 8.07
CA TYR A 10 6.96 7.35 8.73
C TYR A 10 6.95 7.93 10.14
N GLY A 11 6.35 9.11 10.33
CA GLY A 11 6.20 9.72 11.66
C GLY A 11 5.44 8.80 12.61
N ALA A 12 4.29 8.27 12.18
CA ALA A 12 3.51 7.31 12.94
C ALA A 12 4.29 6.02 13.27
N ALA A 13 5.00 5.43 12.29
CA ALA A 13 5.81 4.24 12.51
C ALA A 13 7.00 4.47 13.46
N ARG A 14 7.63 5.64 13.35
CA ARG A 14 8.71 6.07 14.25
C ARG A 14 8.23 6.16 15.68
N ASP A 15 7.12 6.86 15.90
CA ASP A 15 6.59 7.12 17.23
C ASP A 15 6.01 5.85 17.88
N ALA A 16 5.42 4.96 17.08
CA ALA A 16 4.85 3.71 17.57
C ALA A 16 5.88 2.61 17.84
N LEU A 17 6.99 2.56 17.09
CA LEU A 17 7.95 1.45 17.16
C LEU A 17 9.41 1.85 16.94
N LEU A 18 9.75 2.48 15.81
CA LEU A 18 11.15 2.56 15.37
C LEU A 18 12.05 3.34 16.34
N ALA A 19 11.51 4.33 17.06
CA ALA A 19 12.25 5.08 18.07
C ALA A 19 12.50 4.28 19.37
N HIS A 20 11.83 3.14 19.56
CA HIS A 20 11.84 2.35 20.79
C HIS A 20 12.59 1.03 20.66
N VAL A 21 13.18 0.75 19.49
CA VAL A 21 13.91 -0.48 19.20
C VAL A 21 15.29 -0.18 18.63
N ALA A 22 16.25 -1.09 18.87
CA ALA A 22 17.64 -0.94 18.42
C ALA A 22 17.81 -1.36 16.94
N ILE A 23 17.01 -0.79 16.04
CA ILE A 23 17.19 -0.97 14.59
C ILE A 23 18.22 0.05 14.06
N PRO A 24 19.26 -0.38 13.33
CA PRO A 24 20.16 0.56 12.66
C PRO A 24 19.39 1.45 11.68
N GLU A 25 19.66 2.76 11.68
CA GLU A 25 18.98 3.72 10.80
C GLU A 25 19.15 3.36 9.32
N ALA A 26 20.30 2.79 8.94
CA ALA A 26 20.57 2.31 7.59
C ALA A 26 19.62 1.19 7.12
N ASN A 27 18.89 0.54 8.03
CA ASN A 27 17.88 -0.48 7.71
C ASN A 27 16.46 0.11 7.63
N VAL A 28 16.31 1.43 7.79
CA VAL A 28 15.02 2.13 7.75
C VAL A 28 14.95 2.98 6.47
N HIS A 29 14.27 2.44 5.46
CA HIS A 29 14.14 3.06 4.14
C HIS A 29 12.79 3.77 4.03
N ARG A 30 12.72 5.06 4.39
CA ARG A 30 11.46 5.82 4.31
C ARG A 30 11.26 6.46 2.94
N MET A 31 9.99 6.61 2.54
CA MET A 31 9.63 7.50 1.43
C MET A 31 9.77 8.97 1.85
N HIS A 32 10.40 9.79 1.01
CA HIS A 32 10.64 11.21 1.28
C HIS A 32 9.46 12.09 0.84
N GLY A 33 8.37 12.04 1.61
CA GLY A 33 7.14 12.75 1.30
C GLY A 33 7.22 14.29 1.36
N GLU A 34 8.34 14.86 1.80
CA GLU A 34 8.63 16.29 1.77
C GLU A 34 9.14 16.80 0.41
N LEU A 35 9.53 15.90 -0.50
CA LEU A 35 10.05 16.25 -1.83
C LEU A 35 8.91 16.37 -2.86
N PRO A 36 9.15 17.05 -4.01
CA PRO A 36 8.24 16.98 -5.15
C PRO A 36 7.97 15.54 -5.56
N ILE A 37 6.72 15.26 -5.94
CA ILE A 37 6.20 13.88 -6.07
C ILE A 37 7.03 13.00 -7.01
N ASP A 38 7.40 13.51 -8.18
CA ASP A 38 8.16 12.75 -9.19
C ASP A 38 9.58 12.45 -8.69
N VAL A 39 10.25 13.46 -8.12
CA VAL A 39 11.59 13.32 -7.52
C VAL A 39 11.57 12.31 -6.37
N ALA A 40 10.51 12.32 -5.57
CA ALA A 40 10.39 11.45 -4.41
C ALA A 40 10.13 9.98 -4.83
N ALA A 41 9.32 9.76 -5.86
CA ALA A 41 9.07 8.45 -6.43
C ALA A 41 10.34 7.87 -7.06
N GLU A 42 11.03 8.63 -7.93
CA GLU A 42 12.30 8.24 -8.55
C GLU A 42 13.35 7.87 -7.50
N ARG A 43 13.52 8.71 -6.48
CA ARG A 43 14.45 8.46 -5.38
C ARG A 43 14.13 7.15 -4.64
N TYR A 44 12.86 6.83 -4.45
CA TYR A 44 12.47 5.60 -3.76
C TYR A 44 12.61 4.36 -4.65
N VAL A 45 12.47 4.51 -5.99
CA VAL A 45 12.87 3.46 -6.95
C VAL A 45 14.36 3.14 -6.81
N GLU A 46 15.22 4.16 -6.81
CA GLU A 46 16.67 3.98 -6.63
C GLU A 46 17.00 3.29 -5.29
N GLU A 47 16.34 3.71 -4.21
CA GLU A 47 16.52 3.13 -2.88
C GLU A 47 16.16 1.64 -2.85
N ILE A 48 14.97 1.28 -3.32
CA ILE A 48 14.53 -0.13 -3.39
C ILE A 48 15.47 -0.94 -4.28
N THR A 49 15.84 -0.40 -5.44
CA THR A 49 16.72 -1.09 -6.41
C THR A 49 18.07 -1.41 -5.76
N ARG A 50 18.67 -0.42 -5.08
CA ARG A 50 19.95 -0.60 -4.39
C ARG A 50 19.84 -1.59 -3.23
N THR A 51 18.82 -1.44 -2.39
CA THR A 51 18.66 -2.24 -1.17
C THR A 51 18.40 -3.71 -1.47
N PHE A 52 17.61 -4.01 -2.50
CA PHE A 52 17.35 -5.39 -2.93
C PHE A 52 18.36 -5.93 -3.94
N GLY A 53 19.29 -5.10 -4.44
CA GLY A 53 20.25 -5.48 -5.49
C GLY A 53 19.56 -5.89 -6.78
N LEU A 54 18.51 -5.17 -7.18
CA LEU A 54 17.67 -5.54 -8.32
C LEU A 54 18.40 -5.33 -9.65
N GLU A 55 18.27 -6.31 -10.54
CA GLU A 55 18.55 -6.14 -11.96
C GLU A 55 17.41 -5.36 -12.64
N MET A 56 17.68 -4.84 -13.84
CA MET A 56 16.69 -4.11 -14.62
C MET A 56 15.46 -4.97 -14.89
N GLY A 57 14.29 -4.49 -14.48
CA GLY A 57 13.01 -5.19 -14.62
C GLY A 57 12.71 -6.23 -13.53
N ALA A 58 13.60 -6.44 -12.56
CA ALA A 58 13.32 -7.29 -11.41
C ALA A 58 12.40 -6.59 -10.40
N LEU A 59 11.56 -7.37 -9.71
CA LEU A 59 10.67 -6.87 -8.66
C LEU A 59 11.29 -7.08 -7.26
N PRO A 60 11.08 -6.16 -6.31
CA PRO A 60 11.48 -6.35 -4.93
C PRO A 60 10.64 -7.45 -4.27
N ARG A 61 11.29 -8.45 -3.67
CA ARG A 61 10.62 -9.53 -2.94
C ARG A 61 10.62 -9.25 -1.45
N PHE A 62 9.63 -8.48 -0.98
CA PHE A 62 9.42 -8.26 0.45
C PHE A 62 9.02 -9.56 1.16
N ASP A 63 9.58 -9.82 2.34
CA ASP A 63 9.16 -10.99 3.14
C ASP A 63 7.73 -10.82 3.70
N LEU A 64 7.38 -9.59 4.09
CA LEU A 64 6.08 -9.25 4.66
C LEU A 64 5.68 -7.83 4.25
N LEU A 65 4.44 -7.67 3.83
CA LEU A 65 3.83 -6.38 3.50
C LEU A 65 2.52 -6.20 4.27
N TRP A 66 2.46 -5.18 5.11
CA TRP A 66 1.24 -4.79 5.84
C TRP A 66 0.41 -3.83 5.00
N LEU A 67 -0.85 -4.18 4.75
CA LEU A 67 -1.81 -3.36 4.03
C LEU A 67 -3.00 -2.97 4.92
N GLY A 68 -3.42 -1.72 4.79
CA GLY A 68 -4.76 -1.30 5.16
C GLY A 68 -5.70 -1.39 3.96
N LEU A 69 -6.99 -1.17 4.20
CA LEU A 69 -8.02 -1.06 3.16
C LEU A 69 -8.68 0.31 3.25
N GLY A 70 -8.61 1.08 2.16
CA GLY A 70 -9.34 2.34 2.00
C GLY A 70 -10.86 2.16 2.07
N PRO A 71 -11.62 3.21 2.42
CA PRO A 71 -13.09 3.13 2.45
C PRO A 71 -13.72 2.91 1.06
N ASP A 72 -12.95 3.15 -0.01
CA ASP A 72 -13.25 2.90 -1.41
C ASP A 72 -12.51 1.67 -1.97
N GLY A 73 -11.85 0.88 -1.12
CA GLY A 73 -11.09 -0.30 -1.52
C GLY A 73 -9.67 -0.02 -2.03
N HIS A 74 -9.17 1.22 -1.94
CA HIS A 74 -7.77 1.50 -2.28
C HIS A 74 -6.81 0.77 -1.34
N ILE A 75 -5.62 0.47 -1.85
CA ILE A 75 -4.48 -0.05 -1.09
C ILE A 75 -3.27 0.83 -1.37
N CYS A 76 -2.35 0.94 -0.42
CA CYS A 76 -1.26 1.92 -0.50
C CYS A 76 -1.83 3.32 -0.85
N SER A 77 -1.48 3.87 -2.01
CA SER A 77 -2.16 5.04 -2.59
C SER A 77 -2.69 4.77 -3.99
N LEU A 78 -3.12 3.54 -4.27
CA LEU A 78 -3.67 3.11 -5.55
C LEU A 78 -5.19 3.15 -5.47
N PHE A 79 -5.80 4.22 -5.99
CA PHE A 79 -7.24 4.48 -5.88
C PHE A 79 -8.05 3.93 -7.05
N PRO A 80 -9.33 3.57 -6.86
CA PRO A 80 -10.18 3.15 -7.96
C PRO A 80 -10.24 4.21 -9.09
N GLY A 81 -9.98 3.79 -10.32
CA GLY A 81 -10.02 4.66 -11.51
C GLY A 81 -8.75 5.46 -11.78
N ASP A 82 -7.77 5.47 -10.87
CA ASP A 82 -6.50 6.13 -11.09
C ASP A 82 -5.61 5.33 -12.05
N PRO A 83 -4.90 5.98 -12.99
CA PRO A 83 -4.04 5.28 -13.95
C PRO A 83 -2.89 4.51 -13.29
N GLN A 84 -2.46 4.91 -12.09
CA GLN A 84 -1.41 4.26 -11.33
C GLN A 84 -1.75 2.82 -10.92
N VAL A 85 -3.03 2.45 -10.86
CA VAL A 85 -3.44 1.07 -10.59
C VAL A 85 -3.03 0.13 -11.74
N ASP A 86 -2.93 0.66 -12.97
CA ASP A 86 -2.60 -0.11 -14.17
C ASP A 86 -1.11 -0.08 -14.53
N MET A 87 -0.28 0.65 -13.77
CA MET A 87 1.17 0.72 -13.97
C MET A 87 1.85 -0.54 -13.43
N LEU A 88 2.22 -1.45 -14.32
CA LEU A 88 2.86 -2.74 -13.99
C LEU A 88 4.36 -2.77 -14.30
N ASP A 89 4.88 -1.77 -14.99
CA ASP A 89 6.28 -1.63 -15.41
C ASP A 89 7.13 -0.77 -14.46
N GLN A 90 6.52 -0.22 -13.41
CA GLN A 90 7.16 0.62 -12.41
C GLN A 90 7.13 -0.04 -11.03
N LEU A 91 8.17 0.20 -10.22
CA LEU A 91 8.22 -0.30 -8.85
C LEU A 91 7.44 0.60 -7.88
N VAL A 92 7.53 1.91 -8.10
CA VAL A 92 7.01 2.97 -7.24
C VAL A 92 6.46 4.06 -8.14
N VAL A 93 5.37 4.70 -7.73
CA VAL A 93 4.70 5.76 -8.47
C VAL A 93 4.39 6.96 -7.59
N GLY A 94 4.41 8.14 -8.21
CA GLY A 94 3.79 9.34 -7.68
C GLY A 94 2.27 9.31 -7.91
N VAL A 95 1.50 9.61 -6.86
CA VAL A 95 0.04 9.68 -6.91
C VAL A 95 -0.45 11.03 -6.43
N GLN A 96 -0.98 11.82 -7.36
CA GLN A 96 -1.69 13.05 -7.06
C GLN A 96 -3.16 12.73 -6.80
N HIS A 97 -3.53 12.69 -5.52
CA HIS A 97 -4.89 12.33 -5.13
C HIS A 97 -5.74 13.58 -4.88
N SER A 98 -6.68 13.86 -5.78
CA SER A 98 -7.52 15.06 -5.72
C SER A 98 -9.04 14.79 -5.71
N THR A 99 -9.46 13.53 -5.79
CA THR A 99 -10.87 13.10 -5.82
C THR A 99 -11.11 11.98 -4.80
N GLY A 100 -12.35 11.59 -4.50
CA GLY A 100 -12.60 10.47 -3.59
C GLY A 100 -12.23 10.74 -2.12
N PRO A 101 -11.89 9.71 -1.32
CA PRO A 101 -11.59 9.87 0.10
C PRO A 101 -10.27 10.62 0.35
N GLY A 102 -10.30 11.66 1.17
CA GLY A 102 -9.08 12.39 1.56
C GLY A 102 -8.11 11.56 2.43
N PRO A 103 -6.99 12.16 2.90
CA PRO A 103 -6.56 13.53 2.62
C PRO A 103 -6.03 13.70 1.18
N TYR A 104 -6.28 14.87 0.60
CA TYR A 104 -5.77 15.29 -0.72
C TYR A 104 -4.37 15.86 -0.56
N VAL A 105 -3.39 14.97 -0.65
CA VAL A 105 -1.97 15.27 -0.61
C VAL A 105 -1.27 14.38 -1.62
N ASP A 106 -0.17 14.85 -2.17
CA ASP A 106 0.71 14.03 -2.99
C ASP A 106 1.22 12.83 -2.18
N ARG A 107 1.20 11.66 -2.81
CA ARG A 107 1.62 10.39 -2.20
C ARG A 107 2.64 9.68 -3.07
N ILE A 108 3.48 8.89 -2.42
CA ILE A 108 4.38 7.95 -3.07
C ILE A 108 3.82 6.57 -2.74
N SER A 109 3.72 5.69 -3.72
CA SER A 109 3.11 4.38 -3.56
C SER A 109 3.95 3.29 -4.19
N LEU A 110 4.01 2.13 -3.56
CA LEU A 110 4.32 0.90 -4.27
C LEU A 110 3.22 0.66 -5.32
N THR A 111 3.61 0.14 -6.48
CA THR A 111 2.68 -0.35 -7.51
C THR A 111 2.13 -1.73 -7.15
N LEU A 112 1.08 -2.16 -7.84
CA LEU A 112 0.59 -3.54 -7.71
C LEU A 112 1.65 -4.58 -8.07
N ALA A 113 2.53 -4.29 -9.03
CA ALA A 113 3.64 -5.19 -9.38
C ALA A 113 4.58 -5.42 -8.18
N SER A 114 5.00 -4.35 -7.50
CA SER A 114 5.82 -4.45 -6.29
C SER A 114 5.10 -5.10 -5.12
N VAL A 115 3.81 -4.81 -4.93
CA VAL A 115 3.00 -5.41 -3.85
C VAL A 115 2.84 -6.91 -4.07
N ASN A 116 2.48 -7.35 -5.28
CA ASN A 116 2.23 -8.75 -5.61
C ASN A 116 3.49 -9.62 -5.65
N ALA A 117 4.69 -9.01 -5.64
CA ALA A 117 5.96 -9.71 -5.52
C ALA A 117 6.29 -10.15 -4.07
N ALA A 118 5.56 -9.67 -3.06
CA ALA A 118 5.80 -10.02 -1.67
C ALA A 118 5.50 -11.49 -1.35
N LYS A 119 6.26 -12.09 -0.42
CA LYS A 119 6.03 -13.47 0.06
C LYS A 119 4.77 -13.58 0.91
N VAL A 120 4.49 -12.58 1.75
CA VAL A 120 3.33 -12.52 2.62
C VAL A 120 2.73 -11.14 2.57
N ILE A 121 1.44 -11.05 2.25
CA ILE A 121 0.67 -9.81 2.32
C ILE A 121 -0.38 -9.98 3.41
N VAL A 122 -0.40 -9.07 4.37
CA VAL A 122 -1.39 -9.09 5.46
C VAL A 122 -2.24 -7.83 5.39
N PHE A 123 -3.52 -8.01 5.12
CA PHE A 123 -4.52 -6.96 5.32
C PHE A 123 -4.91 -6.92 6.79
N LEU A 124 -4.72 -5.77 7.44
CA LEU A 124 -5.11 -5.56 8.84
C LEU A 124 -6.23 -4.51 8.91
N ILE A 125 -7.45 -4.98 9.11
CA ILE A 125 -8.67 -4.17 8.99
C ILE A 125 -9.39 -4.15 10.34
N ASN A 126 -9.76 -2.96 10.80
CA ASN A 126 -10.42 -2.78 12.10
C ASN A 126 -11.59 -1.80 11.99
N GLY A 127 -12.67 -2.11 12.70
CA GLY A 127 -13.78 -1.20 12.97
C GLY A 127 -14.95 -1.34 12.00
N ALA A 128 -16.16 -1.08 12.52
CA ALA A 128 -17.42 -1.24 11.78
C ALA A 128 -17.49 -0.39 10.50
N GLY A 129 -16.79 0.74 10.44
CA GLY A 129 -16.69 1.57 9.24
C GLY A 129 -16.00 0.87 8.05
N LYS A 130 -15.41 -0.30 8.26
CA LYS A 130 -14.78 -1.13 7.22
C LYS A 130 -15.63 -2.32 6.78
N ALA A 131 -16.73 -2.62 7.46
CA ALA A 131 -17.51 -3.85 7.23
C ALA A 131 -17.92 -4.03 5.75
N GLY A 132 -18.65 -3.07 5.20
CA GLY A 132 -19.12 -3.16 3.81
C GLY A 132 -17.99 -3.19 2.77
N ILE A 133 -16.94 -2.38 2.94
CA ILE A 133 -15.82 -2.37 1.97
C ILE A 133 -14.95 -3.63 2.09
N ALA A 134 -14.82 -4.20 3.29
CA ALA A 134 -14.11 -5.46 3.49
C ALA A 134 -14.88 -6.63 2.87
N ALA A 135 -16.21 -6.66 3.02
CA ALA A 135 -17.07 -7.63 2.35
C ALA A 135 -16.91 -7.54 0.83
N ARG A 136 -17.06 -6.35 0.26
CA ARG A 136 -16.85 -6.13 -1.18
C ARG A 136 -15.44 -6.52 -1.64
N ALA A 137 -14.40 -6.23 -0.86
CA ALA A 137 -13.04 -6.59 -1.22
C ALA A 137 -12.78 -8.10 -1.21
N LEU A 138 -13.54 -8.87 -0.42
CA LEU A 138 -13.45 -10.33 -0.31
C LEU A 138 -14.42 -11.08 -1.23
N GLU A 139 -15.36 -10.40 -1.87
CA GLU A 139 -16.25 -10.99 -2.87
C GLU A 139 -15.44 -11.49 -4.09
N GLU A 140 -15.66 -12.76 -4.47
CA GLU A 140 -14.90 -13.45 -5.53
C GLU A 140 -15.20 -12.93 -6.94
N GLN A 141 -16.38 -12.33 -7.15
CA GLN A 141 -16.83 -11.89 -8.47
C GLN A 141 -17.25 -10.42 -8.44
N PRO A 142 -16.42 -9.49 -8.95
CA PRO A 142 -16.86 -8.11 -9.12
C PRO A 142 -18.00 -8.07 -10.14
N THR A 143 -18.93 -7.14 -9.94
CA THR A 143 -20.08 -6.89 -10.81
C THR A 143 -19.70 -6.56 -12.26
N SER A 144 -18.50 -6.01 -12.48
CA SER A 144 -17.86 -5.87 -13.79
C SER A 144 -16.33 -5.78 -13.65
N PRO A 145 -15.55 -6.00 -14.73
CA PRO A 145 -14.09 -5.82 -14.70
C PRO A 145 -13.65 -4.42 -14.30
N ASP A 146 -14.40 -3.38 -14.71
CA ASP A 146 -14.11 -1.98 -14.43
C ASP A 146 -14.45 -1.57 -12.98
N ASP A 147 -15.22 -2.40 -12.27
CA ASP A 147 -15.63 -2.18 -10.88
C ASP A 147 -14.74 -2.94 -9.88
N ARG A 148 -13.65 -3.54 -10.37
CA ARG A 148 -12.70 -4.28 -9.54
C ARG A 148 -11.87 -3.32 -8.70
N LEU A 149 -11.96 -3.48 -7.38
CA LEU A 149 -11.22 -2.66 -6.43
C LEU A 149 -9.70 -2.87 -6.55
N PRO A 150 -8.87 -1.84 -6.28
CA PRO A 150 -7.42 -2.02 -6.17
C PRO A 150 -7.03 -3.14 -5.20
N SER A 151 -7.72 -3.29 -4.07
CA SER A 151 -7.53 -4.41 -3.13
C SER A 151 -7.79 -5.78 -3.75
N GLN A 152 -8.81 -5.91 -4.61
CA GLN A 152 -9.12 -7.16 -5.30
C GLN A 152 -8.08 -7.50 -6.38
N ARG A 153 -7.22 -6.55 -6.77
CA ARG A 153 -6.12 -6.77 -7.72
C ARG A 153 -4.82 -7.20 -7.02
N VAL A 154 -4.82 -7.27 -5.70
CA VAL A 154 -3.72 -7.87 -4.93
C VAL A 154 -3.81 -9.39 -5.08
N GLN A 155 -2.85 -9.95 -5.81
CA GLN A 155 -2.72 -11.36 -6.14
C GLN A 155 -1.23 -11.73 -6.06
N PRO A 156 -0.74 -12.19 -4.89
CA PRO A 156 0.65 -12.59 -4.74
C PRO A 156 1.05 -13.65 -5.79
N ILE A 157 2.17 -13.45 -6.47
CA ILE A 157 2.63 -14.34 -7.55
C ILE A 157 3.12 -15.68 -6.98
N GLU A 158 4.01 -15.62 -5.99
CA GLU A 158 4.57 -16.75 -5.24
C GLU A 158 4.53 -16.45 -3.74
N GLY A 159 3.35 -16.07 -3.26
CA GLY A 159 3.14 -15.64 -1.88
C GLY A 159 1.78 -16.03 -1.34
N GLN A 160 1.56 -15.67 -0.09
CA GLN A 160 0.29 -15.85 0.60
C GLN A 160 -0.34 -14.49 0.93
N MET A 161 -1.66 -14.43 0.85
CA MET A 161 -2.45 -13.29 1.29
C MET A 161 -3.26 -13.70 2.53
N ILE A 162 -3.15 -12.92 3.60
CA ILE A 162 -3.85 -13.12 4.86
C ILE A 162 -4.72 -11.90 5.14
N TRP A 163 -5.99 -12.15 5.47
CA TRP A 163 -6.92 -11.12 5.89
C TRP A 163 -7.15 -11.23 7.41
N MET A 164 -6.75 -10.21 8.15
CA MET A 164 -6.96 -10.09 9.59
C MET A 164 -7.98 -8.98 9.85
N LEU A 165 -9.18 -9.37 10.25
CA LEU A 165 -10.27 -8.46 10.56
C LEU A 165 -10.66 -8.59 12.04
N ASP A 166 -11.04 -7.48 12.67
CA ASP A 166 -11.80 -7.55 13.91
C ASP A 166 -13.28 -7.92 13.64
N MET A 167 -14.01 -8.30 14.69
CA MET A 167 -15.42 -8.70 14.56
C MET A 167 -16.29 -7.60 13.95
N ALA A 168 -15.97 -6.33 14.19
CA ALA A 168 -16.73 -5.21 13.66
C ALA A 168 -16.50 -5.03 12.15
N ALA A 169 -15.26 -5.14 11.67
CA ALA A 169 -14.92 -5.10 10.24
C ALA A 169 -15.38 -6.36 9.49
N ALA A 170 -15.61 -7.48 10.19
CA ALA A 170 -16.19 -8.69 9.61
C ALA A 170 -17.73 -8.69 9.58
N GLY A 171 -18.39 -7.63 10.08
CA GLY A 171 -19.84 -7.62 10.33
C GLY A 171 -20.74 -7.88 9.12
N ASP A 172 -20.26 -7.56 7.92
CA ASP A 172 -20.99 -7.74 6.65
C ASP A 172 -20.49 -8.95 5.84
N LEU A 173 -19.57 -9.77 6.38
CA LEU A 173 -19.07 -10.96 5.68
C LEU A 173 -20.10 -12.10 5.71
N HIS A 174 -20.31 -12.71 4.56
CA HIS A 174 -21.10 -13.93 4.41
C HIS A 174 -20.15 -15.12 4.17
N LEU A 175 -19.52 -15.61 5.25
CA LEU A 175 -18.60 -16.77 5.25
C LEU A 175 -19.35 -18.10 5.36
#